data_AF-A0AAV0TL05-F1
#
_entry.id   AF-A0AAV0TL05-F1
#
_cell.length_a   1.000
_cell.length_b   1.000
_cell.length_c   1.000
_cell.angle_alpha   90.00
_cell.angle_beta   90.00
_cell.angle_gamma   90.00
#
_symmetry.space_group_name_H-M   'P 1'
#
loop_
_entity.id
_entity.type
_entity.pdbx_description
1 polymer ?
#
loop_
_entity_poly.entity_id
_entity_poly.type
_entity_poly.pdbx_seq_one_letter_code
_entity_poly.pdbx_strand_id
1 'polypeptide(L)'
;MSLAFSYRDCITEIDEYLSSASVSDDEPELALHWDQEALSQFVHAANSVGAGVTMPDWLSQPRGSITPDSIVEDMMALLATKAGGRFGRVLLATNSLVQFGQLCGMFAYIENDAFMLAAADAAGISDGTTLAKVFCVTEGSVSAAVPMEFPPLENHSRRLFS
;
A
#
# COMPACT_ATOMS: atom_id res chain seq x y z
N MET A 1 4.03 -8.05 -15.71
CA MET A 1 3.76 -7.28 -14.47
C MET A 1 4.93 -7.51 -13.54
N SER A 2 5.52 -6.43 -13.00
CA SER A 2 6.68 -6.52 -12.12
C SER A 2 6.29 -7.06 -10.73
N LEU A 3 7.15 -7.91 -10.15
CA LEU A 3 7.06 -8.41 -8.77
C LEU A 3 7.88 -7.54 -7.79
N ALA A 4 8.38 -6.40 -8.23
CA ALA A 4 9.18 -5.52 -7.41
C ALA A 4 8.39 -5.04 -6.17
N PHE A 5 9.12 -4.86 -5.07
CA PHE A 5 8.61 -4.28 -3.85
C PHE A 5 8.84 -2.76 -3.79
N SER A 6 9.53 -2.17 -4.77
CA SER A 6 9.78 -0.75 -4.82
C SER A 6 9.63 -0.24 -6.24
N TYR A 7 8.90 0.87 -6.42
CA TYR A 7 8.81 1.53 -7.72
C TYR A 7 10.17 1.93 -8.29
N ARG A 8 11.17 2.17 -7.43
CA ARG A 8 12.53 2.56 -7.82
C ARG A 8 13.26 1.45 -8.59
N ASP A 9 12.83 0.21 -8.44
CA ASP A 9 13.40 -0.93 -9.15
C ASP A 9 12.79 -1.10 -10.55
N CYS A 10 11.78 -0.30 -10.90
CA CYS A 10 11.03 -0.39 -12.15
C CYS A 10 10.77 0.99 -12.78
N ILE A 11 11.68 1.95 -12.57
CA ILE A 11 11.50 3.34 -13.05
C ILE A 11 11.22 3.36 -14.56
N THR A 12 12.03 2.66 -15.36
CA THR A 12 11.88 2.68 -16.81
C THR A 12 10.53 2.13 -17.27
N GLU A 13 10.10 1.01 -16.70
CA GLU A 13 8.83 0.36 -17.06
C GLU A 13 7.62 1.14 -16.56
N ILE A 14 7.74 1.79 -15.40
CA ILE A 14 6.71 2.69 -14.89
C ILE A 14 6.62 3.92 -15.78
N ASP A 15 7.74 4.55 -16.12
CA ASP A 15 7.74 5.74 -16.99
C ASP A 15 7.17 5.43 -18.38
N GLU A 16 7.46 4.24 -18.94
CA GLU A 16 6.83 3.77 -20.17
C GLU A 16 5.30 3.63 -20.00
N TYR A 17 4.86 3.04 -18.89
CA TYR A 17 3.43 2.93 -18.56
C TYR A 17 2.77 4.31 -18.43
N LEU A 18 3.39 5.23 -17.69
CA LEU A 18 2.91 6.60 -17.46
C LEU A 18 2.91 7.42 -18.75
N SER A 19 3.79 7.16 -19.70
CA SER A 19 3.81 7.86 -21.00
C SER A 19 2.53 7.66 -21.81
N SER A 20 1.78 6.58 -21.53
CA SER A 20 0.49 6.28 -22.14
C SER A 20 -0.71 6.74 -21.30
N ALA A 21 -0.46 7.25 -20.08
CA ALA A 21 -1.47 7.73 -19.14
C ALA A 21 -1.45 9.28 -19.08
N SER A 22 -2.57 9.87 -18.65
CA SER A 22 -2.76 11.32 -18.57
C SER A 22 -2.32 11.88 -17.21
N VAL A 23 -1.11 11.53 -16.76
CA VAL A 23 -0.61 11.92 -15.43
C VAL A 23 -0.49 13.44 -15.32
N SER A 24 -1.17 14.01 -14.33
CA SER A 24 -1.18 15.45 -14.07
C SER A 24 -1.60 15.73 -12.62
N ASP A 25 -1.67 17.00 -12.23
CA ASP A 25 -2.21 17.40 -10.93
C ASP A 25 -3.70 17.03 -10.77
N ASP A 26 -4.46 16.94 -11.87
CA ASP A 26 -5.88 16.55 -11.86
C ASP A 26 -6.08 15.02 -11.93
N GLU A 27 -5.03 14.30 -12.34
CA GLU A 27 -4.99 12.84 -12.49
C GLU A 27 -3.68 12.28 -11.88
N PRO A 28 -3.51 12.41 -10.55
CA PRO A 28 -2.30 11.98 -9.85
C PRO A 28 -2.23 10.46 -9.69
N GLU A 29 -1.02 9.91 -9.78
CA GLU A 29 -0.75 8.49 -9.53
C GLU A 29 -0.13 8.27 -8.15
N LEU A 30 -0.26 7.04 -7.65
CA LEU A 30 0.31 6.64 -6.37
C LEU A 30 1.36 5.56 -6.56
N ALA A 31 2.62 5.89 -6.31
CA ALA A 31 3.73 4.95 -6.29
C ALA A 31 4.00 4.44 -4.88
N LEU A 32 4.34 3.16 -4.75
CA LEU A 32 4.60 2.50 -3.47
C LEU A 32 6.03 1.96 -3.39
N HIS A 33 6.61 2.10 -2.20
CA HIS A 33 7.87 1.50 -1.81
C HIS A 33 7.65 0.69 -0.53
N TRP A 34 7.61 -0.62 -0.66
CA TRP A 34 7.40 -1.55 0.43
C TRP A 34 8.69 -1.82 1.21
N ASP A 35 8.61 -1.76 2.54
CA ASP A 35 9.67 -2.16 3.43
C ASP A 35 9.59 -3.69 3.65
N GLN A 36 10.50 -4.42 3.00
CA GLN A 36 10.51 -5.89 3.06
C GLN A 36 10.81 -6.44 4.45
N GLU A 37 11.58 -5.72 5.27
CA GLU A 37 11.88 -6.13 6.64
C GLU A 37 10.64 -5.96 7.52
N ALA A 38 10.00 -4.79 7.46
CA ALA A 38 8.77 -4.52 8.18
C ALA A 38 7.64 -5.47 7.74
N LEU A 39 7.51 -5.75 6.44
CA LEU A 39 6.56 -6.73 5.92
C LEU A 39 6.81 -8.14 6.46
N SER A 40 8.07 -8.58 6.53
CA SER A 40 8.42 -9.90 7.04
C SER A 40 8.05 -10.05 8.52
N GLN A 41 8.33 -9.01 9.33
CA GLN A 41 7.96 -8.96 10.75
C GLN A 41 6.43 -8.94 10.91
N PHE A 42 5.75 -8.10 10.14
CA PHE A 42 4.29 -8.02 10.12
C PHE A 42 3.64 -9.36 9.78
N VAL A 43 4.09 -10.03 8.74
CA VAL A 43 3.53 -11.33 8.31
C VAL A 43 3.75 -12.40 9.37
N HIS A 44 4.91 -12.42 10.02
CA HIS A 44 5.18 -13.35 11.12
C HIS A 44 4.17 -13.14 12.27
N ALA A 45 3.91 -11.87 12.62
CA ALA A 45 2.92 -11.51 13.62
C ALA A 45 1.49 -11.82 13.18
N ALA A 46 1.11 -11.48 11.94
CA ALA A 46 -0.21 -11.71 11.36
C ALA A 46 -0.60 -13.19 11.39
N ASN A 47 0.34 -14.08 11.05
CA ASN A 47 0.14 -15.52 11.13
C ASN A 47 -0.03 -16.05 12.56
N SER A 48 0.38 -15.27 13.57
CA SER A 48 0.29 -15.61 15.00
C SER A 48 -0.84 -14.89 15.74
N VAL A 49 -1.58 -13.99 15.06
CA VAL A 49 -2.73 -13.29 15.65
C VAL A 49 -3.75 -14.30 16.18
N GLY A 50 -4.29 -14.06 17.37
CA GLY A 50 -5.24 -14.99 18.01
C GLY A 50 -6.48 -15.27 17.16
N ALA A 51 -6.99 -16.50 17.24
CA ALA A 51 -8.16 -16.94 16.48
C ALA A 51 -9.46 -16.15 16.79
N GLY A 52 -9.51 -15.43 17.91
CA GLY A 52 -10.62 -14.55 18.28
C GLY A 52 -10.67 -13.22 17.52
N VAL A 53 -9.63 -12.89 16.75
CA VAL A 53 -9.64 -11.72 15.85
C VAL A 53 -10.09 -12.17 14.47
N THR A 54 -11.19 -11.58 13.99
CA THR A 54 -11.74 -11.88 12.66
C THR A 54 -10.74 -11.52 11.58
N MET A 55 -10.52 -12.43 10.61
CA MET A 55 -9.71 -12.11 9.44
C MET A 55 -10.53 -11.29 8.44
N PRO A 56 -9.92 -10.30 7.77
CA PRO A 56 -10.60 -9.57 6.71
C PRO A 56 -10.91 -10.47 5.51
N ASP A 57 -12.11 -10.32 4.95
CA ASP A 57 -12.57 -11.14 3.82
C ASP A 57 -11.79 -10.89 2.52
N TRP A 58 -11.03 -9.80 2.46
CA TRP A 58 -10.19 -9.45 1.30
C TRP A 58 -8.83 -10.14 1.30
N LEU A 59 -8.43 -10.81 2.39
CA LEU A 59 -7.22 -11.64 2.41
C LEU A 59 -7.46 -12.96 1.68
N SER A 60 -6.56 -13.30 0.77
CA SER A 60 -6.64 -14.54 -0.01
C SER A 60 -6.10 -15.75 0.76
N GLN A 61 -5.15 -15.54 1.68
CA GLN A 61 -4.52 -16.59 2.47
C GLN A 61 -5.11 -16.66 3.87
N PRO A 62 -5.34 -17.88 4.41
CA PRO A 62 -5.71 -18.04 5.81
C PRO A 62 -4.53 -17.74 6.73
N ARG A 63 -4.84 -17.44 7.99
CA ARG A 63 -3.85 -17.33 9.07
C ARG A 63 -2.97 -18.58 9.12
N GLY A 64 -1.67 -18.35 9.29
CA GLY A 64 -0.64 -19.38 9.28
C GLY A 64 0.02 -19.58 7.91
N SER A 65 -0.59 -19.07 6.84
CA SER A 65 -0.13 -19.21 5.45
C SER A 65 0.10 -17.87 4.74
N ILE A 66 -0.05 -16.74 5.43
CA ILE A 66 0.18 -15.41 4.86
C ILE A 66 1.68 -15.28 4.57
N THR A 67 2.04 -14.74 3.40
CA THR A 67 3.41 -14.42 3.00
C THR A 67 3.54 -12.92 2.70
N PRO A 68 4.77 -12.36 2.65
CA PRO A 68 4.98 -10.97 2.23
C PRO A 68 4.42 -10.69 0.83
N ASP A 69 4.56 -11.65 -0.09
CA ASP A 69 3.97 -11.57 -1.43
C ASP A 69 2.44 -11.56 -1.39
N SER A 70 1.82 -12.47 -0.63
CA SER A 70 0.36 -12.56 -0.61
C SER A 70 -0.27 -11.33 0.02
N ILE A 71 0.29 -10.81 1.11
CA ILE A 71 -0.27 -9.64 1.78
C ILE A 71 -0.15 -8.37 0.91
N VAL A 72 0.98 -8.20 0.20
CA VAL A 72 1.15 -7.07 -0.71
C VAL A 72 0.21 -7.19 -1.90
N GLU A 73 0.07 -8.39 -2.49
CA GLU A 73 -0.89 -8.60 -3.58
C GLU A 73 -2.34 -8.35 -3.13
N ASP A 74 -2.73 -8.83 -1.95
CA ASP A 74 -4.08 -8.64 -1.41
C ASP A 74 -4.37 -7.15 -1.14
N MET A 75 -3.43 -6.42 -0.51
CA MET A 75 -3.55 -4.97 -0.31
C MET A 75 -3.64 -4.23 -1.64
N MET A 76 -2.78 -4.56 -2.60
CA MET A 76 -2.78 -3.92 -3.93
C MET A 76 -4.02 -4.27 -4.73
N ALA A 77 -4.57 -5.48 -4.60
CA ALA A 77 -5.82 -5.86 -5.24
C ALA A 77 -7.00 -5.10 -4.64
N LEU A 78 -7.04 -4.95 -3.31
CA LEU A 78 -8.06 -4.17 -2.62
C LEU A 78 -8.00 -2.69 -3.03
N LEU A 79 -6.82 -2.07 -3.02
CA LEU A 79 -6.63 -0.68 -3.44
C LEU A 79 -7.03 -0.48 -4.91
N ALA A 80 -6.66 -1.41 -5.79
CA ALA A 80 -6.99 -1.35 -7.20
C ALA A 80 -8.50 -1.37 -7.49
N THR A 81 -9.36 -1.78 -6.55
CA THR A 81 -10.81 -1.66 -6.71
C THR A 81 -11.30 -0.21 -6.77
N LYS A 82 -10.49 0.75 -6.32
CA LYS A 82 -10.77 2.20 -6.38
C LYS A 82 -9.89 2.96 -7.37
N ALA A 83 -8.85 2.31 -7.88
CA ALA A 83 -7.97 2.88 -8.90
C ALA A 83 -8.58 2.71 -10.31
N GLY A 84 -8.15 3.54 -11.25
CA GLY A 84 -8.41 3.38 -12.68
C GLY A 84 -7.53 2.29 -13.32
N GLY A 85 -6.36 2.02 -12.72
CA GLY A 85 -5.42 0.99 -13.14
C GLY A 85 -4.37 0.69 -12.07
N ARG A 86 -3.44 -0.21 -12.38
CA ARG A 86 -2.27 -0.50 -11.54
C ARG A 86 -1.11 -1.04 -12.36
N PHE A 87 0.11 -0.79 -11.90
CA PHE A 87 1.32 -1.46 -12.40
C PHE A 87 1.94 -2.31 -11.29
N GLY A 88 1.68 -3.62 -11.36
CA GLY A 88 2.19 -4.59 -10.39
C GLY A 88 1.82 -4.21 -8.95
N ARG A 89 2.83 -4.24 -8.07
CA ARG A 89 2.70 -3.95 -6.63
C ARG A 89 3.09 -2.52 -6.26
N VAL A 90 3.48 -1.69 -7.23
CA VAL A 90 4.28 -0.49 -6.99
C VAL A 90 3.65 0.78 -7.54
N LEU A 91 2.57 0.69 -8.31
CA LEU A 91 1.86 1.86 -8.83
C LEU A 91 0.35 1.60 -8.88
N LEU A 92 -0.44 2.58 -8.46
CA LEU A 92 -1.87 2.67 -8.68
C LEU A 92 -2.13 3.87 -9.58
N ALA A 93 -2.82 3.63 -10.68
CA ALA A 93 -3.19 4.66 -11.64
C ALA A 93 -4.60 5.18 -11.33
N THR A 94 -4.80 6.48 -11.20
CA THR A 94 -6.07 7.14 -10.99
C THR A 94 -6.44 7.96 -12.22
N ASN A 95 -7.71 7.92 -12.58
CA ASN A 95 -8.24 8.70 -13.69
C ASN A 95 -8.87 10.02 -13.21
N SER A 96 -8.76 10.34 -11.90
CA SER A 96 -9.34 11.55 -11.31
C SER A 96 -8.91 11.75 -9.85
N LEU A 97 -8.93 13.00 -9.40
CA LEU A 97 -8.83 13.37 -7.98
C LEU A 97 -9.82 12.64 -7.06
N VAL A 98 -11.00 12.25 -7.56
CA VAL A 98 -11.99 11.50 -6.76
C VAL A 98 -11.45 10.10 -6.44
N GLN A 99 -10.86 9.41 -7.43
CA GLN A 99 -10.25 8.10 -7.21
C GLN A 99 -9.03 8.20 -6.30
N PHE A 100 -8.21 9.24 -6.47
CA PHE A 100 -7.09 9.52 -5.58
C PHE A 100 -7.54 9.69 -4.11
N GLY A 101 -8.57 10.50 -3.87
CA GLY A 101 -9.15 10.68 -2.53
C GLY A 101 -9.73 9.37 -1.96
N GLN A 102 -10.36 8.55 -2.79
CA GLN A 102 -10.84 7.22 -2.39
C GLN A 102 -9.69 6.29 -1.99
N LEU A 103 -8.57 6.29 -2.74
CA LEU A 103 -7.37 5.51 -2.40
C LEU A 103 -6.78 5.94 -1.06
N CYS A 104 -6.71 7.26 -0.80
CA CYS A 104 -6.31 7.78 0.51
C CYS A 104 -7.20 7.23 1.64
N GLY A 105 -8.53 7.19 1.42
CA GLY A 105 -9.48 6.59 2.35
C GLY A 105 -9.30 5.07 2.52
N MET A 106 -8.90 4.35 1.47
CA MET A 106 -8.65 2.91 1.53
C MET A 106 -7.40 2.56 2.35
N PHE A 107 -6.35 3.38 2.32
CA PHE A 107 -5.19 3.19 3.21
C PHE A 107 -5.65 3.25 4.68
N ALA A 108 -6.42 4.27 5.04
CA ALA A 108 -6.98 4.37 6.39
C ALA A 108 -7.92 3.20 6.74
N TYR A 109 -8.71 2.71 5.78
CA TYR A 109 -9.55 1.52 5.99
C TYR A 109 -8.71 0.28 6.34
N ILE A 110 -7.62 0.03 5.62
CA ILE A 110 -6.70 -1.09 5.90
C ILE A 110 -6.04 -0.91 7.27
N GLU A 111 -5.56 0.29 7.58
CA GLU A 111 -4.89 0.59 8.85
C GLU A 111 -5.80 0.47 10.08
N ASN A 112 -7.11 0.70 9.93
CA ASN A 112 -8.06 0.62 11.04
C ASN A 112 -8.77 -0.75 11.15
N ASP A 113 -8.41 -1.71 10.29
CA ASP A 113 -8.90 -3.07 10.43
C ASP A 113 -8.34 -3.74 11.69
N ALA A 114 -9.20 -4.45 12.44
CA ALA A 114 -8.84 -5.02 13.74
C ALA A 114 -7.73 -6.09 13.64
N PHE A 115 -7.70 -6.87 12.56
CA PHE A 115 -6.65 -7.85 12.32
C PHE A 115 -5.34 -7.17 11.97
N MET A 116 -5.39 -6.15 11.10
CA MET A 116 -4.23 -5.38 10.68
C MET A 116 -3.58 -4.66 11.87
N LEU A 117 -4.38 -4.03 12.73
CA LEU A 117 -3.90 -3.40 13.97
C LEU A 117 -3.27 -4.42 14.92
N ALA A 118 -3.95 -5.56 15.16
CA ALA A 118 -3.42 -6.59 16.04
C ALA A 118 -2.09 -7.17 15.54
N ALA A 119 -1.95 -7.37 14.23
CA ALA A 119 -0.71 -7.81 13.61
C ALA A 119 0.39 -6.74 13.70
N ALA A 120 0.05 -5.47 13.48
CA ALA A 120 0.98 -4.34 13.56
C ALA A 120 1.53 -4.15 14.98
N ASP A 121 0.65 -4.21 15.98
CA ASP A 121 1.03 -4.12 17.39
C ASP A 121 1.91 -5.29 17.82
N ALA A 122 1.55 -6.52 17.41
CA ALA A 122 2.34 -7.71 17.71
C ALA A 122 3.70 -7.73 16.98
N ALA A 123 3.79 -7.12 15.79
CA ALA A 123 5.04 -6.93 15.07
C ALA A 123 5.90 -5.79 15.65
N GLY A 124 5.38 -4.98 16.58
CA GLY A 124 6.10 -3.84 17.13
C GLY A 124 6.28 -2.70 16.12
N ILE A 125 5.37 -2.57 15.14
CA ILE A 125 5.37 -1.44 14.22
C ILE A 125 5.13 -0.17 15.05
N SER A 126 6.19 0.63 15.19
CA SER A 126 6.23 1.83 16.04
C SER A 126 6.12 3.10 15.21
N ASP A 127 5.97 4.24 15.88
CA ASP A 127 5.90 5.55 15.23
C ASP A 127 7.19 5.81 14.43
N GLY A 128 7.12 5.68 13.10
CA GLY A 128 8.24 5.85 12.19
C GLY A 128 8.60 4.60 11.35
N THR A 129 8.05 3.44 11.67
CA THR A 129 8.14 2.24 10.84
C THR A 129 6.79 2.01 10.14
N THR A 130 6.80 1.83 8.82
CA THR A 130 5.61 1.56 8.01
C THR A 130 5.86 0.38 7.09
N LEU A 131 4.79 -0.28 6.63
CA LEU A 131 4.89 -1.36 5.65
C LEU A 131 5.23 -0.83 4.26
N ALA A 132 4.74 0.36 3.93
CA ALA A 132 5.07 1.04 2.68
C ALA A 132 5.15 2.55 2.82
N LYS A 133 6.04 3.14 2.04
CA LYS A 133 6.06 4.56 1.74
C LYS A 133 5.27 4.83 0.48
N VAL A 134 4.40 5.83 0.52
CA VAL A 134 3.54 6.21 -0.60
C VAL A 134 4.01 7.53 -1.17
N PHE A 135 4.05 7.61 -2.49
CA PHE A 135 4.50 8.80 -3.22
C PHE A 135 3.44 9.20 -4.24
N CYS A 136 3.17 10.49 -4.32
CA CYS A 136 2.31 11.08 -5.33
C CYS A 136 3.13 11.37 -6.60
N VAL A 137 2.59 11.03 -7.76
CA VAL A 137 3.20 11.29 -9.06
C VAL A 137 2.22 12.12 -9.88
N THR A 138 2.58 13.37 -10.16
CA THR A 138 1.77 14.28 -10.98
C THR A 138 2.45 14.64 -12.30
N GLU A 139 3.66 14.14 -12.54
CA GLU A 139 4.38 14.28 -13.79
C GLU A 139 4.47 12.92 -14.49
N GLY A 140 4.66 12.92 -15.81
CA GLY A 140 4.81 11.69 -16.60
C GLY A 140 6.07 10.85 -16.31
N SER A 141 6.72 11.05 -15.16
CA SER A 141 7.85 10.23 -14.69
C SER A 141 7.77 10.01 -13.18
N VAL A 142 7.95 8.76 -12.76
CA VAL A 142 8.01 8.36 -11.35
C VAL A 142 9.28 8.86 -10.65
N SER A 143 10.26 9.35 -11.39
CA SER A 143 11.45 9.99 -10.81
C SER A 143 11.11 11.32 -10.11
N ALA A 144 10.00 11.96 -10.50
CA ALA A 144 9.49 13.17 -9.88
C ALA A 144 8.54 12.89 -8.68
N ALA A 145 8.39 11.62 -8.27
CA ALA A 145 7.46 11.24 -7.22
C ALA A 145 7.77 11.94 -5.89
N VAL A 146 6.75 12.58 -5.31
CA VAL A 146 6.86 13.32 -4.06
C VAL A 146 6.30 12.47 -2.92
N PRO A 147 6.99 12.32 -1.78
CA PRO A 147 6.46 11.60 -0.63
C PRO A 147 5.10 12.18 -0.21
N MET A 148 4.12 11.31 0.00
CA MET A 148 2.87 11.76 0.60
C MET A 148 3.07 12.05 2.08
N GLU A 149 2.33 13.03 2.60
CA GLU A 149 2.23 13.27 4.03
C GLU A 149 0.80 12.99 4.45
N PHE A 150 0.57 11.85 5.12
CA PHE A 150 -0.73 11.59 5.72
C PHE A 150 -0.88 12.39 7.02
N PRO A 151 -2.02 13.03 7.29
CA PRO A 151 -2.25 13.84 8.48
C PRO A 151 -2.22 12.97 9.75
N PRO A 152 -1.51 13.37 10.83
CA PRO A 152 -1.28 12.55 12.02
C PRO A 152 -2.57 11.91 12.54
N LEU A 153 -2.50 10.62 12.88
CA LEU A 153 -3.66 9.92 13.42
C LEU A 153 -3.96 10.49 14.83
N GLU A 154 -5.18 10.95 15.06
CA GLU A 154 -5.61 11.50 16.36
C GLU A 154 -5.72 10.41 17.44
N ASN A 155 -5.70 9.13 17.05
CA ASN A 155 -5.78 7.97 17.93
C ASN A 155 -4.53 7.10 17.80
N HIS A 156 -4.25 6.31 18.84
CA HIS A 156 -3.15 5.34 18.97
C HIS A 156 -3.07 4.23 17.89
N SER A 157 -3.71 4.42 16.74
CA SER A 157 -3.66 3.56 15.57
C SER A 157 -2.24 3.55 14.98
N ARG A 158 -1.71 2.36 14.70
CA ARG A 158 -0.41 2.19 14.05
C ARG A 158 -0.51 2.51 12.56
N ARG A 159 0.43 3.29 12.03
CA ARG A 159 0.52 3.52 10.58
C ARG A 159 1.18 2.37 9.88
N LEU A 160 0.54 1.92 8.81
CA LEU A 160 1.11 0.96 7.87
C LEU A 160 1.59 1.65 6.60
N PHE A 161 1.08 2.84 6.30
CA PHE A 161 1.45 3.65 5.15
C PHE A 161 1.95 5.03 5.60
N SER A 162 3.03 5.51 4.97
CA SER A 162 3.59 6.86 5.22
C SER A 162 3.90 7.60 3.95
#